data_AF-A0A9E3MK47-F1
#
_entry.id   AF-A0A9E3MK47-F1
#
_cell.length_a   1.000
_cell.length_b   1.000
_cell.length_c   1.000
_cell.angle_alpha   90.00
_cell.angle_beta   90.00
_cell.angle_gamma   90.00
#
_symmetry.space_group_name_H-M   'P 1'
#
loop_
_entity.id
_entity.type
_entity.pdbx_description
1 polymer ?
#
loop_
_entity_poly.entity_id
_entity_poly.type
_entity_poly.pdbx_seq_one_letter_code
_entity_poly.pdbx_strand_id
1 'polypeptide(L)'
;MLIFLLGSVLNCFAEPVPLEITPVAPVRLETRGNVCFADFGQAAFGNLQITFREPVPAGKLTVRLGEKLNATGAIDRQPPGSVNVREIELVTSADQRVYQLTIPSKKFHLGAASVKTPPAIGEVTPFRYAEIENAPEALTAASLRQLAVHAPFADDASAFECSDPTLNAVWALCKHTMKATTAFGIYIDGERERIPYEADAYLNLLSHYACDLDPRMARATFTHLLAHPTWPTEWSLHMPMMADADYEATGDPVMAADHYDALKKKLLANKAGPDGLLRASAIVDWPAAERDGYNDGVVDQREKKQVGPEVNTVANAFYYHALRCMARLALALQKPDDARAFTAQADRVYQTFNTAFFDPVRGVYTDGVGSAHASLHANMFPLAFGLVPPERRPTVADFVQSRGMACSVYGAQYLLEGLYQAGRPDAALRLMTSHDERSWWHMIELGSTMTLEAWGAKAKPNLTWNHAWGAAPANILTRFVLGVRPLEPGYTRLLIAPQPGMLTSLSGKVPTPLGAVLVTFSTDAHSQSLVIEVPPGAKARVILPGPAATSSERVLVNDKPVTLQPSQGALALDDIPAGHYVIERLAPVRN
;
A
#
# COMPACT_ATOMS: atom_id res chain seq x y z
N MET A 1 37.03 -20.00 8.74
CA MET A 1 35.94 -20.87 9.24
C MET A 1 34.90 -20.92 8.13
N LEU A 2 34.59 -22.11 7.61
CA LEU A 2 33.83 -22.26 6.36
C LEU A 2 32.34 -22.02 6.61
N ILE A 3 31.73 -21.06 5.92
CA ILE A 3 30.29 -20.79 6.04
C ILE A 3 29.53 -21.84 5.22
N PHE A 4 28.62 -22.56 5.87
CA PHE A 4 27.71 -23.50 5.23
C PHE A 4 26.64 -22.75 4.42
N LEU A 5 26.88 -22.59 3.13
CA LEU A 5 25.86 -22.24 2.13
C LEU A 5 25.02 -23.48 1.79
N LEU A 6 24.04 -23.80 2.65
CA LEU A 6 23.03 -24.83 2.43
C LEU A 6 21.66 -24.37 2.93
N GLY A 7 21.14 -23.33 2.27
CA GLY A 7 19.71 -22.99 2.22
C GLY A 7 19.31 -22.98 0.75
N SER A 8 18.21 -23.64 0.39
CA SER A 8 17.81 -23.83 -1.00
C SER A 8 17.50 -22.49 -1.68
N VAL A 9 18.36 -22.07 -2.61
CA VAL A 9 18.05 -21.00 -3.56
C VAL A 9 17.02 -21.53 -4.54
N LEU A 10 15.74 -21.42 -4.16
CA LEU A 10 14.64 -21.52 -5.10
C LEU A 10 14.82 -20.41 -6.14
N ASN A 11 14.83 -20.79 -7.41
CA ASN A 11 15.06 -19.88 -8.52
C ASN A 11 13.78 -19.09 -8.81
N CYS A 12 13.40 -18.20 -7.89
CA CYS A 12 12.07 -17.57 -7.77
C CYS A 12 11.66 -16.65 -8.93
N PHE A 13 12.49 -16.48 -9.96
CA PHE A 13 12.26 -15.54 -11.07
C PHE A 13 11.73 -16.22 -12.36
N ALA A 14 11.60 -17.55 -12.39
CA ALA A 14 11.28 -18.30 -13.60
C ALA A 14 9.85 -18.88 -13.65
N GLU A 15 9.21 -19.15 -12.52
CA GLU A 15 7.86 -19.74 -12.48
C GLU A 15 6.79 -18.68 -12.16
N PRO A 16 5.63 -18.68 -12.84
CA PRO A 16 4.52 -17.81 -12.48
C PRO A 16 4.08 -18.05 -11.03
N VAL A 17 3.72 -16.99 -10.31
CA VAL A 17 3.14 -17.13 -8.98
C VAL A 17 1.88 -18.00 -9.09
N PRO A 18 1.77 -19.11 -8.34
CA PRO A 18 0.59 -19.96 -8.39
C PRO A 18 -0.63 -19.15 -7.97
N LEU A 19 -1.77 -19.45 -8.58
CA LEU A 19 -3.05 -18.83 -8.25
C LEU A 19 -4.01 -19.89 -7.73
N GLU A 20 -4.71 -19.54 -6.66
CA GLU A 20 -5.69 -20.35 -5.96
C GLU A 20 -7.11 -19.87 -6.30
N ILE A 21 -8.09 -20.77 -6.12
CA ILE A 21 -9.51 -20.46 -6.25
C ILE A 21 -10.20 -20.81 -4.94
N THR A 22 -10.64 -19.80 -4.19
CA THR A 22 -11.40 -19.96 -2.94
C THR A 22 -12.90 -19.83 -3.22
N PRO A 23 -13.72 -20.88 -3.02
CA PRO A 23 -15.16 -20.79 -3.21
C PRO A 23 -15.86 -20.11 -2.02
N VAL A 24 -16.29 -18.87 -2.20
CA VAL A 24 -17.00 -18.06 -1.21
C VAL A 24 -18.51 -18.25 -1.35
N ALA A 25 -19.21 -18.59 -0.26
CA ALA A 25 -20.67 -18.67 -0.22
C ALA A 25 -21.30 -17.28 0.02
N PRO A 26 -22.53 -17.01 -0.46
CA PRO A 26 -23.18 -15.72 -0.21
C PRO A 26 -23.55 -15.57 1.26
N VAL A 27 -23.26 -14.40 1.85
CA VAL A 27 -23.65 -14.05 3.22
C VAL A 27 -25.12 -13.61 3.32
N ARG A 28 -25.72 -13.21 2.20
CA ARG A 28 -27.15 -12.87 2.07
C ARG A 28 -27.67 -13.34 0.71
N LEU A 29 -28.86 -13.93 0.71
CA LEU A 29 -29.55 -14.44 -0.47
C LEU A 29 -31.03 -14.05 -0.40
N GLU A 30 -31.59 -13.56 -1.51
CA GLU A 30 -32.97 -13.09 -1.56
C GLU A 30 -33.65 -13.48 -2.89
N THR A 31 -34.92 -13.86 -2.82
CA THR A 31 -35.77 -14.03 -4.01
C THR A 31 -36.60 -12.76 -4.21
N ARG A 32 -36.31 -12.02 -5.28
CA ARG A 32 -36.94 -10.75 -5.65
C ARG A 32 -37.74 -10.96 -6.95
N GLY A 33 -38.96 -11.49 -6.83
CA GLY A 33 -39.73 -11.91 -7.99
C GLY A 33 -39.08 -13.11 -8.69
N ASN A 34 -38.77 -12.99 -9.99
CA ASN A 34 -38.03 -14.01 -10.77
C ASN A 34 -36.50 -13.88 -10.67
N VAL A 35 -35.99 -12.99 -9.82
CA VAL A 35 -34.55 -12.74 -9.63
C VAL A 35 -34.08 -13.33 -8.30
N CYS A 36 -33.04 -14.16 -8.33
CA CYS A 36 -32.26 -14.52 -7.16
C CYS A 36 -31.12 -13.51 -6.98
N PHE A 37 -31.16 -12.70 -5.93
CA PHE A 37 -30.09 -11.78 -5.55
C PHE A 37 -29.17 -12.42 -4.50
N ALA A 38 -27.86 -12.30 -4.70
CA ALA A 38 -26.82 -12.78 -3.79
C ALA A 38 -25.81 -11.68 -3.48
N ASP A 39 -25.44 -11.56 -2.21
CA ASP A 39 -24.32 -10.74 -1.72
C ASP A 39 -23.27 -11.67 -1.10
N PHE A 40 -22.05 -11.64 -1.63
CA PHE A 40 -20.90 -12.41 -1.15
C PHE A 40 -20.14 -11.72 0.00
N GLY A 41 -20.63 -10.57 0.48
CA GLY A 41 -20.09 -9.81 1.60
C GLY A 41 -18.92 -8.92 1.19
N GLN A 42 -18.03 -9.41 0.32
CA GLN A 42 -16.88 -8.68 -0.22
C GLN A 42 -16.74 -8.89 -1.73
N ALA A 43 -16.13 -7.92 -2.39
CA ALA A 43 -15.77 -7.99 -3.81
C ALA A 43 -14.49 -8.79 -3.98
N ALA A 44 -14.46 -9.69 -4.96
CA ALA A 44 -13.24 -10.40 -5.36
C ALA A 44 -13.19 -10.53 -6.89
N PHE A 45 -11.98 -10.51 -7.46
CA PHE A 45 -11.77 -10.95 -8.83
C PHE A 45 -12.05 -12.45 -8.92
N GLY A 46 -13.02 -12.83 -9.75
CA GLY A 46 -13.39 -14.23 -9.84
C GLY A 46 -14.42 -14.54 -10.91
N ASN A 47 -15.06 -15.68 -10.75
CA ASN A 47 -16.17 -16.16 -11.57
C ASN A 47 -17.32 -16.63 -10.66
N LEU A 48 -18.53 -16.81 -11.19
CA LEU A 48 -19.66 -17.36 -10.44
C LEU A 48 -19.85 -18.83 -10.81
N GLN A 49 -19.88 -19.69 -9.80
CA GLN A 49 -20.36 -21.05 -9.92
C GLN A 49 -21.84 -21.12 -9.51
N ILE A 50 -22.65 -21.78 -10.34
CA ILE A 50 -24.06 -22.11 -10.05
C ILE A 50 -24.19 -23.63 -10.05
N THR A 51 -24.70 -24.19 -8.95
CA THR A 51 -24.96 -25.62 -8.79
C THR A 51 -26.44 -25.85 -8.53
N PHE A 52 -27.10 -26.54 -9.46
CA PHE A 52 -28.46 -27.05 -9.29
C PHE A 52 -28.44 -28.39 -8.56
N ARG A 53 -29.56 -28.74 -7.91
CA ARG A 53 -29.69 -30.01 -7.16
C ARG A 53 -29.52 -31.21 -8.08
N GLU A 54 -30.23 -31.18 -9.20
CA GLU A 54 -30.20 -32.17 -10.28
C GLU A 54 -29.89 -31.48 -11.61
N PRO A 55 -29.54 -32.21 -12.68
CA PRO A 55 -29.48 -31.66 -14.03
C PRO A 55 -30.82 -31.02 -14.44
N VAL A 56 -30.75 -29.85 -15.06
CA VAL A 56 -31.93 -29.03 -15.38
C VAL A 56 -32.15 -28.96 -16.90
N PRO A 57 -33.39 -28.77 -17.39
CA PRO A 57 -33.65 -28.67 -18.83
C PRO A 57 -32.81 -27.58 -19.51
N ALA A 58 -32.57 -27.75 -20.81
CA ALA A 58 -31.89 -26.74 -21.60
C ALA A 58 -32.69 -25.43 -21.62
N GLY A 59 -32.05 -24.34 -21.20
CA GLY A 59 -32.67 -23.05 -20.97
C GLY A 59 -31.63 -21.93 -20.92
N LYS A 60 -32.09 -20.69 -20.73
CA LYS A 60 -31.27 -19.49 -20.68
C LYS A 60 -31.53 -18.74 -19.38
N LEU A 61 -30.48 -18.53 -18.59
CA LEU A 61 -30.50 -17.68 -17.40
C LEU A 61 -29.79 -16.38 -17.72
N THR A 62 -30.32 -15.25 -17.25
CA THR A 62 -29.59 -13.98 -17.26
C THR A 62 -28.84 -13.86 -15.94
N VAL A 63 -27.52 -13.85 -15.98
CA VAL A 63 -26.68 -13.69 -14.80
C VAL A 63 -26.01 -12.32 -14.85
N ARG A 64 -26.21 -11.51 -13.82
CA ARG A 64 -25.45 -10.27 -13.63
C ARG A 64 -24.48 -10.41 -12.47
N LEU A 65 -23.29 -9.85 -12.66
CA LEU A 65 -22.28 -9.70 -11.62
C LEU A 65 -21.98 -8.20 -11.45
N GLY A 66 -21.79 -7.72 -10.23
CA GLY A 66 -21.51 -6.30 -10.01
C GLY A 66 -20.77 -5.98 -8.71
N GLU A 67 -20.09 -4.83 -8.70
CA GLU A 67 -19.41 -4.27 -7.52
C GLU A 67 -20.29 -3.29 -6.72
N LYS A 68 -21.30 -2.69 -7.36
CA LYS A 68 -22.12 -1.61 -6.79
C LYS A 68 -23.62 -1.93 -6.84
N LEU A 69 -24.33 -1.52 -5.78
CA LEU A 69 -25.79 -1.43 -5.76
C LEU A 69 -26.27 0.00 -6.06
N ASN A 70 -27.45 0.07 -6.67
CA ASN A 70 -28.20 1.30 -6.88
C ASN A 70 -29.11 1.62 -5.67
N ALA A 71 -29.88 2.71 -5.75
CA ALA A 71 -30.78 3.16 -4.67
C ALA A 71 -31.94 2.20 -4.34
N THR A 72 -32.26 1.22 -5.19
CA THR A 72 -33.27 0.18 -4.90
C THR A 72 -32.66 -1.10 -4.31
N GLY A 73 -31.34 -1.14 -4.12
CA GLY A 73 -30.61 -2.31 -3.62
C GLY A 73 -30.41 -3.41 -4.67
N ALA A 74 -30.75 -3.15 -5.94
CA ALA A 74 -30.39 -4.01 -7.08
C ALA A 74 -28.98 -3.68 -7.59
N ILE A 75 -28.38 -4.57 -8.39
CA ILE A 75 -27.09 -4.29 -9.04
C ILE A 75 -27.23 -3.04 -9.90
N ASP A 76 -26.31 -2.10 -9.73
CA ASP A 76 -26.24 -0.91 -10.55
C ASP A 76 -25.83 -1.30 -11.98
N ARG A 77 -26.75 -1.11 -12.93
CA ARG A 77 -26.55 -1.45 -14.35
C ARG A 77 -25.87 -0.33 -15.14
N GLN A 78 -25.74 0.86 -14.54
CA GLN A 78 -25.03 2.00 -15.12
C GLN A 78 -24.16 2.65 -14.04
N PRO A 79 -23.26 1.87 -13.38
CA PRO A 79 -22.44 2.39 -12.30
C PRO A 79 -21.44 3.42 -12.84
N PRO A 80 -20.94 4.34 -12.00
CA PRO A 80 -20.06 5.40 -12.46
C PRO A 80 -18.75 4.83 -13.02
N GLY A 81 -18.40 5.23 -14.24
CA GLY A 81 -17.03 5.09 -14.73
C GLY A 81 -16.62 3.68 -15.14
N SER A 82 -15.72 3.07 -14.36
CA SER A 82 -15.18 1.73 -14.60
C SER A 82 -15.44 0.77 -13.44
N VAL A 83 -16.34 1.15 -12.52
CA VAL A 83 -16.98 0.24 -11.57
C VAL A 83 -17.67 -0.88 -12.35
N ASN A 84 -17.40 -2.12 -11.98
CA ASN A 84 -17.70 -3.25 -12.83
C ASN A 84 -19.15 -3.72 -12.68
N VAL A 85 -19.81 -3.89 -13.82
CA VAL A 85 -21.04 -4.65 -13.97
C VAL A 85 -20.94 -5.51 -15.23
N ARG A 86 -21.40 -6.75 -15.15
CA ARG A 86 -21.51 -7.70 -16.27
C ARG A 86 -22.94 -8.22 -16.35
N GLU A 87 -23.44 -8.43 -17.55
CA GLU A 87 -24.63 -9.24 -17.84
C GLU A 87 -24.19 -10.35 -18.81
N ILE A 88 -24.49 -11.59 -18.48
CA ILE A 88 -24.01 -12.80 -19.16
C ILE A 88 -25.19 -13.77 -19.28
N GLU A 89 -25.43 -14.27 -20.49
CA GLU A 89 -26.38 -15.37 -20.69
C GLU A 89 -25.68 -16.70 -20.37
N LEU A 90 -26.25 -17.47 -19.43
CA LEU A 90 -25.83 -18.83 -19.14
C LEU A 90 -26.83 -19.81 -19.77
N VAL A 91 -26.33 -20.73 -20.59
CA VAL A 91 -27.13 -21.80 -21.19
C VAL A 91 -26.98 -23.08 -20.37
N THR A 92 -28.09 -23.68 -19.96
CA THR A 92 -28.11 -24.98 -19.27
C THR A 92 -28.24 -26.16 -20.23
N SER A 93 -27.88 -27.36 -19.77
CA SER A 93 -28.06 -28.63 -20.47
C SER A 93 -28.55 -29.73 -19.50
N ALA A 94 -29.31 -30.67 -20.04
CA ALA A 94 -29.99 -31.73 -19.26
C ALA A 94 -29.04 -32.80 -18.67
N ASP A 95 -27.74 -32.72 -18.95
CA ASP A 95 -26.67 -33.59 -18.48
C ASP A 95 -25.72 -32.91 -17.47
N GLN A 96 -25.86 -31.60 -17.24
CA GLN A 96 -24.97 -30.80 -16.40
C GLN A 96 -25.72 -30.15 -15.23
N ARG A 97 -25.15 -30.22 -14.02
CA ARG A 97 -25.69 -29.59 -12.80
C ARG A 97 -24.82 -28.47 -12.22
N VAL A 98 -23.53 -28.45 -12.54
CA VAL A 98 -22.57 -27.43 -12.07
C VAL A 98 -22.15 -26.58 -13.26
N TYR A 99 -22.27 -25.26 -13.13
CA TYR A 99 -22.01 -24.29 -14.18
C TYR A 99 -21.05 -23.22 -13.68
N GLN A 100 -20.19 -22.74 -14.57
CA GLN A 100 -19.34 -21.56 -14.38
C GLN A 100 -19.57 -20.63 -15.58
N LEU A 101 -19.48 -19.31 -15.39
CA LEU A 101 -19.78 -18.37 -16.47
C LEU A 101 -18.63 -18.27 -17.48
N THR A 102 -18.97 -18.28 -18.77
CA THR A 102 -18.06 -17.84 -19.84
C THR A 102 -18.03 -16.32 -19.88
N ILE A 103 -17.18 -15.70 -19.05
CA ILE A 103 -17.07 -14.24 -18.97
C ILE A 103 -16.34 -13.70 -20.23
N PRO A 104 -16.92 -12.73 -20.97
CA PRO A 104 -16.22 -12.10 -22.09
C PRO A 104 -15.21 -11.05 -21.61
N SER A 105 -13.98 -11.12 -22.12
CA SER A 105 -12.92 -10.12 -21.89
C SER A 105 -13.36 -8.73 -22.36
N LYS A 106 -13.02 -7.68 -21.59
CA LYS A 106 -13.21 -6.29 -22.06
C LYS A 106 -12.24 -6.00 -23.21
N LYS A 107 -12.60 -5.06 -24.08
CA LYS A 107 -11.75 -4.58 -25.17
C LYS A 107 -10.34 -4.15 -24.70
N PHE A 108 -10.23 -3.52 -23.52
CA PHE A 108 -8.94 -3.15 -22.93
C PHE A 108 -8.07 -4.38 -22.63
N HIS A 109 -8.64 -5.46 -22.06
CA HIS A 109 -7.91 -6.68 -21.67
C HIS A 109 -7.32 -7.45 -22.87
N LEU A 110 -7.74 -7.13 -24.09
CA LEU A 110 -7.21 -7.71 -25.32
C LEU A 110 -5.86 -7.07 -25.73
N GLY A 111 -5.51 -5.91 -25.14
CA GLY A 111 -4.24 -5.23 -25.37
C GLY A 111 -3.02 -6.04 -24.93
N ALA A 112 -1.86 -5.72 -25.50
CA ALA A 112 -0.61 -6.43 -25.19
C ALA A 112 -0.03 -6.07 -23.81
N ALA A 113 -0.37 -4.90 -23.26
CA ALA A 113 0.07 -4.46 -21.93
C ALA A 113 -0.80 -5.00 -20.79
N SER A 114 -2.04 -5.41 -21.08
CA SER A 114 -2.97 -5.92 -20.06
C SER A 114 -2.62 -7.35 -19.66
N VAL A 115 -2.49 -7.57 -18.35
CA VAL A 115 -2.24 -8.89 -17.77
C VAL A 115 -3.49 -9.75 -17.91
N LYS A 116 -3.27 -11.01 -18.30
CA LYS A 116 -4.30 -12.01 -18.54
C LYS A 116 -4.20 -13.08 -17.46
N THR A 117 -5.33 -13.55 -16.98
CA THR A 117 -5.39 -14.74 -16.12
C THR A 117 -4.87 -15.97 -16.89
N PRO A 118 -4.26 -16.95 -16.20
CA PRO A 118 -3.90 -18.23 -16.80
C PRO A 118 -5.09 -18.91 -17.49
N PRO A 119 -4.91 -19.60 -18.63
CA PRO A 119 -6.00 -20.26 -19.35
C PRO A 119 -6.82 -21.25 -18.51
N ALA A 120 -6.21 -21.87 -17.49
CA ALA A 120 -6.87 -22.79 -16.57
C ALA A 120 -7.88 -22.10 -15.62
N ILE A 121 -7.75 -20.80 -15.40
CA ILE A 121 -8.66 -19.98 -14.58
C ILE A 121 -9.76 -19.35 -15.46
N GLY A 122 -9.41 -19.01 -16.71
CA GLY A 122 -10.30 -18.29 -17.63
C GLY A 122 -10.44 -16.80 -17.26
N GLU A 123 -11.30 -16.09 -17.99
CA GLU A 123 -11.57 -14.67 -17.70
C GLU A 123 -12.28 -14.53 -16.34
N VAL A 124 -11.76 -13.63 -15.51
CA VAL A 124 -12.35 -13.22 -14.23
C VAL A 124 -12.87 -11.80 -14.31
N THR A 125 -13.68 -11.40 -13.34
CA THR A 125 -14.12 -10.01 -13.17
C THR A 125 -14.32 -9.73 -11.67
N PRO A 126 -14.13 -8.51 -11.17
CA PRO A 126 -14.43 -8.20 -9.78
C PRO A 126 -15.94 -8.05 -9.60
N PHE A 127 -16.49 -8.73 -8.60
CA PHE A 127 -17.87 -8.55 -8.18
C PHE A 127 -18.04 -8.89 -6.71
N ARG A 128 -19.03 -8.26 -6.06
CA ARG A 128 -19.55 -8.62 -4.72
C ARG A 128 -20.95 -9.20 -4.80
N TYR A 129 -21.73 -8.79 -5.80
CA TYR A 129 -23.14 -9.10 -5.93
C TYR A 129 -23.39 -9.94 -7.19
N ALA A 130 -24.38 -10.83 -7.12
CA ALA A 130 -24.92 -11.51 -8.29
C ALA A 130 -26.46 -11.42 -8.34
N GLU A 131 -27.02 -11.26 -9.54
CA GLU A 131 -28.44 -11.42 -9.83
C GLU A 131 -28.60 -12.56 -10.85
N ILE A 132 -29.44 -13.54 -10.55
CA ILE A 132 -29.74 -14.66 -11.46
C ILE A 132 -31.23 -14.62 -11.77
N GLU A 133 -31.58 -14.31 -13.03
CA GLU A 133 -32.96 -14.30 -13.52
C GLU A 133 -33.29 -15.61 -14.24
N ASN A 134 -34.55 -16.03 -14.13
CA ASN A 134 -35.10 -17.21 -14.84
C ASN A 134 -34.41 -18.54 -14.47
N ALA A 135 -33.96 -18.67 -13.21
CA ALA A 135 -33.46 -19.94 -12.71
C ALA A 135 -34.58 -21.03 -12.75
N PRO A 136 -34.27 -22.26 -13.22
CA PRO A 136 -35.26 -23.34 -13.34
C PRO A 136 -35.71 -23.92 -12.00
N GLU A 137 -34.99 -23.65 -10.92
CA GLU A 137 -35.37 -23.99 -9.54
C GLU A 137 -34.98 -22.86 -8.56
N ALA A 138 -35.50 -22.93 -7.34
CA ALA A 138 -35.15 -22.02 -6.26
C ALA A 138 -33.71 -22.28 -5.77
N LEU A 139 -32.82 -21.34 -6.07
CA LEU A 139 -31.42 -21.33 -5.65
C LEU A 139 -31.28 -21.12 -4.14
N THR A 140 -30.23 -21.67 -3.56
CA THR A 140 -29.91 -21.58 -2.13
C THR A 140 -28.47 -21.08 -1.93
N ALA A 141 -28.07 -20.77 -0.70
CA ALA A 141 -26.67 -20.42 -0.41
C ALA A 141 -25.71 -21.58 -0.72
N ALA A 142 -26.18 -22.83 -0.74
CA ALA A 142 -25.39 -23.97 -1.21
C ALA A 142 -25.25 -24.02 -2.75
N SER A 143 -26.17 -23.40 -3.49
CA SER A 143 -26.20 -23.38 -4.95
C SER A 143 -25.21 -22.41 -5.58
N LEU A 144 -24.68 -21.42 -4.84
CA LEU A 144 -23.86 -20.34 -5.40
C LEU A 144 -22.47 -20.28 -4.75
N ARG A 145 -21.41 -20.17 -5.57
CA ARG A 145 -20.07 -19.79 -5.09
C ARG A 145 -19.49 -18.68 -5.95
N GLN A 146 -19.00 -17.63 -5.30
CA GLN A 146 -18.01 -16.75 -5.91
C GLN A 146 -16.68 -17.52 -5.88
N LEU A 147 -16.16 -17.86 -7.05
CA LEU A 147 -14.85 -18.48 -7.23
C LEU A 147 -13.80 -17.36 -7.20
N ALA A 148 -13.42 -16.93 -6.00
CA ALA A 148 -12.48 -15.84 -5.79
C ALA A 148 -11.06 -16.30 -6.13
N VAL A 149 -10.38 -15.59 -7.02
CA VAL A 149 -9.02 -15.88 -7.48
C VAL A 149 -8.03 -14.97 -6.76
N HIS A 150 -6.95 -15.55 -6.22
CA HIS A 150 -5.87 -14.84 -5.55
C HIS A 150 -4.58 -15.67 -5.61
N ALA A 151 -3.42 -15.07 -5.38
CA ALA A 151 -2.21 -15.82 -5.01
C ALA A 151 -2.38 -16.41 -3.60
N PRO A 152 -1.62 -17.44 -3.20
CA PRO A 152 -1.55 -17.89 -1.82
C PRO A 152 -1.34 -16.69 -0.88
N PHE A 153 -2.17 -16.60 0.16
CA PHE A 153 -2.19 -15.46 1.07
C PHE A 153 -2.54 -15.93 2.48
N ALA A 154 -1.60 -15.80 3.41
CA ALA A 154 -1.76 -16.22 4.79
C ALA A 154 -2.62 -15.20 5.57
N ASP A 155 -3.93 -15.46 5.62
CA ASP A 155 -4.91 -14.57 6.29
C ASP A 155 -4.58 -14.29 7.76
N ASP A 156 -3.83 -15.15 8.44
CA ASP A 156 -3.41 -14.97 9.83
C ASP A 156 -2.01 -14.34 10.00
N ALA A 157 -1.23 -14.12 8.93
CA ALA A 157 0.15 -13.62 9.01
C ALA A 157 0.26 -12.24 9.69
N SER A 158 -0.77 -11.42 9.53
CA SER A 158 -0.90 -10.06 10.09
C SER A 158 -2.21 -9.86 10.85
N ALA A 159 -2.22 -8.94 11.81
CA ALA A 159 -3.43 -8.47 12.49
C ALA A 159 -3.26 -7.04 12.97
N PHE A 160 -4.37 -6.30 13.07
CA PHE A 160 -4.44 -4.98 13.67
C PHE A 160 -5.84 -4.75 14.24
N GLU A 161 -5.91 -4.22 15.46
CA GLU A 161 -7.12 -3.75 16.13
C GLU A 161 -6.75 -2.58 17.06
N CYS A 162 -7.64 -1.61 17.24
CA CYS A 162 -7.44 -0.48 18.14
C CYS A 162 -8.74 0.08 18.71
N SER A 163 -8.63 1.08 19.58
CA SER A 163 -9.76 1.78 20.20
C SER A 163 -10.66 2.56 19.23
N ASP A 164 -10.26 2.74 17.97
CA ASP A 164 -11.05 3.43 16.95
C ASP A 164 -11.67 2.42 15.95
N PRO A 165 -13.02 2.28 15.92
CA PRO A 165 -13.68 1.30 15.06
C PRO A 165 -13.64 1.67 13.56
N THR A 166 -13.50 2.95 13.21
CA THR A 166 -13.29 3.37 11.82
C THR A 166 -11.91 2.91 11.35
N LEU A 167 -10.86 3.07 12.15
CA LEU A 167 -9.51 2.61 11.79
C LEU A 167 -9.43 1.08 11.64
N ASN A 168 -10.16 0.33 12.47
CA ASN A 168 -10.29 -1.13 12.35
C ASN A 168 -10.96 -1.53 11.03
N ALA A 169 -12.02 -0.81 10.61
CA ALA A 169 -12.68 -1.04 9.33
C ALA A 169 -11.78 -0.67 8.13
N VAL A 170 -10.97 0.39 8.25
CA VAL A 170 -9.99 0.80 7.24
C VAL A 170 -8.88 -0.25 7.08
N TRP A 171 -8.37 -0.82 8.18
CA TRP A 171 -7.44 -1.96 8.12
C TRP A 171 -8.04 -3.15 7.37
N ALA A 172 -9.28 -3.55 7.71
CA ALA A 172 -9.97 -4.66 7.06
C ALA A 172 -10.15 -4.43 5.54
N LEU A 173 -10.54 -3.22 5.14
CA LEU A 173 -10.64 -2.80 3.73
C LEU A 173 -9.30 -2.94 3.00
N CYS A 174 -8.22 -2.45 3.61
CA CYS A 174 -6.89 -2.47 3.00
C CYS A 174 -6.35 -3.90 2.89
N LYS A 175 -6.42 -4.70 3.95
CA LYS A 175 -5.95 -6.09 3.96
C LYS A 175 -6.71 -6.96 2.95
N HIS A 176 -8.03 -6.81 2.86
CA HIS A 176 -8.82 -7.51 1.84
C HIS A 176 -8.42 -7.11 0.42
N THR A 177 -8.15 -5.82 0.19
CA THR A 177 -7.65 -5.34 -1.12
C THR A 177 -6.34 -6.01 -1.52
N MET A 178 -5.38 -6.10 -0.59
CA MET A 178 -4.10 -6.78 -0.85
C MET A 178 -4.30 -8.21 -1.31
N LYS A 179 -5.12 -9.01 -0.62
CA LYS A 179 -5.46 -10.37 -1.06
C LYS A 179 -6.14 -10.38 -2.43
N ALA A 180 -7.26 -9.65 -2.56
CA ALA A 180 -8.13 -9.73 -3.73
C ALA A 180 -7.48 -9.22 -5.03
N THR A 181 -6.51 -8.30 -4.96
CA THR A 181 -5.82 -7.76 -6.14
C THR A 181 -4.66 -8.63 -6.63
N THR A 182 -4.30 -9.72 -5.94
CA THR A 182 -3.25 -10.66 -6.41
C THR A 182 -3.70 -11.59 -7.55
N ALA A 183 -4.96 -11.52 -7.99
CA ALA A 183 -5.65 -12.45 -8.90
C ALA A 183 -5.00 -12.68 -10.29
N PHE A 184 -3.91 -11.99 -10.60
CA PHE A 184 -3.21 -12.00 -11.90
C PHE A 184 -1.76 -12.51 -11.81
N GLY A 185 -1.28 -12.91 -10.63
CA GLY A 185 0.08 -13.44 -10.42
C GLY A 185 1.21 -12.41 -10.47
N ILE A 186 0.86 -11.15 -10.77
CA ILE A 186 1.65 -9.92 -10.61
C ILE A 186 0.70 -8.78 -10.22
N TYR A 187 1.24 -7.70 -9.67
CA TYR A 187 0.44 -6.52 -9.32
C TYR A 187 -0.05 -5.79 -10.57
N ILE A 188 -1.31 -5.35 -10.54
CA ILE A 188 -1.94 -4.52 -11.57
C ILE A 188 -2.55 -3.27 -10.92
N ASP A 189 -2.84 -2.27 -11.74
CA ASP A 189 -3.65 -1.10 -11.35
C ASP A 189 -5.04 -1.54 -10.83
N GLY A 190 -5.81 -2.24 -11.68
CA GLY A 190 -7.18 -2.66 -11.41
C GLY A 190 -7.92 -3.13 -12.67
N GLU A 191 -9.23 -3.35 -12.57
CA GLU A 191 -10.07 -3.98 -13.61
C GLU A 191 -10.24 -3.17 -14.91
N ARG A 192 -9.87 -1.89 -14.96
CA ARG A 192 -10.03 -1.10 -16.20
C ARG A 192 -8.96 -1.45 -17.22
N GLU A 193 -7.70 -1.48 -16.79
CA GLU A 193 -6.53 -1.59 -17.69
C GLU A 193 -5.79 -2.91 -17.45
N ARG A 194 -5.72 -3.38 -16.20
CA ARG A 194 -4.95 -4.55 -15.76
C ARG A 194 -3.47 -4.42 -16.14
N ILE A 195 -2.90 -3.23 -15.97
CA ILE A 195 -1.51 -2.91 -16.31
C ILE A 195 -0.70 -2.76 -15.01
N PRO A 196 0.46 -3.41 -14.89
CA PRO A 196 1.41 -3.12 -13.81
C PRO A 196 2.06 -1.75 -14.06
N TYR A 197 2.06 -0.88 -13.05
CA TYR A 197 2.73 0.42 -13.07
C TYR A 197 3.76 0.49 -11.94
N GLU A 198 4.93 1.09 -12.18
CA GLU A 198 6.01 1.08 -11.17
C GLU A 198 5.65 1.78 -9.84
N ALA A 199 4.83 2.84 -9.88
CA ALA A 199 4.40 3.56 -8.69
C ALA A 199 3.39 2.76 -7.84
N ASP A 200 2.36 2.22 -8.51
CA ASP A 200 1.37 1.31 -7.95
C ASP A 200 2.03 0.07 -7.33
N ALA A 201 2.97 -0.54 -8.06
CA ALA A 201 3.66 -1.75 -7.63
C ALA A 201 4.54 -1.53 -6.38
N TYR A 202 5.09 -0.33 -6.20
CA TYR A 202 5.81 0.04 -4.98
C TYR A 202 4.86 0.16 -3.77
N LEU A 203 3.74 0.89 -3.90
CA LEU A 203 2.74 1.01 -2.83
C LEU A 203 2.10 -0.35 -2.50
N ASN A 204 1.87 -1.18 -3.51
CA ASN A 204 1.33 -2.52 -3.34
C ASN A 204 2.36 -3.46 -2.67
N LEU A 205 3.66 -3.37 -3.00
CA LEU A 205 4.73 -4.10 -2.29
C LEU A 205 4.71 -3.76 -0.79
N LEU A 206 4.74 -2.47 -0.43
CA LEU A 206 4.74 -2.04 0.97
C LEU A 206 3.52 -2.56 1.74
N SER A 207 2.34 -2.48 1.14
CA SER A 207 1.07 -2.82 1.77
C SER A 207 0.80 -4.33 1.78
N HIS A 208 1.27 -5.06 0.76
CA HIS A 208 1.23 -6.52 0.72
C HIS A 208 2.13 -7.09 1.81
N TYR A 209 3.40 -6.67 1.92
CA TYR A 209 4.32 -7.17 2.96
C TYR A 209 3.91 -6.83 4.39
N ALA A 210 3.08 -5.80 4.58
CA ALA A 210 2.45 -5.52 5.87
C ALA A 210 1.31 -6.52 6.21
N CYS A 211 0.72 -7.14 5.19
CA CYS A 211 -0.38 -8.11 5.33
C CYS A 211 0.11 -9.58 5.31
N ASP A 212 0.97 -9.92 4.35
CA ASP A 212 1.62 -11.21 4.17
C ASP A 212 2.99 -11.01 3.49
N LEU A 213 4.05 -11.60 4.04
CA LEU A 213 5.43 -11.38 3.60
C LEU A 213 5.86 -12.49 2.62
N ASP A 214 5.14 -12.58 1.50
CA ASP A 214 5.53 -13.43 0.36
C ASP A 214 6.14 -12.58 -0.77
N PRO A 215 7.46 -12.70 -1.02
CA PRO A 215 8.12 -11.87 -2.02
C PRO A 215 7.86 -12.28 -3.46
N ARG A 216 7.24 -13.43 -3.74
CA ARG A 216 7.06 -13.96 -5.09
C ARG A 216 6.27 -13.00 -6.00
N MET A 217 5.17 -12.44 -5.49
CA MET A 217 4.35 -11.45 -6.22
C MET A 217 5.12 -10.18 -6.56
N ALA A 218 5.84 -9.61 -5.59
CA ALA A 218 6.62 -8.39 -5.78
C ALA A 218 7.75 -8.62 -6.80
N ARG A 219 8.50 -9.73 -6.69
CA ARG A 219 9.63 -10.09 -7.55
C ARG A 219 9.21 -10.39 -8.98
N ALA A 220 8.09 -11.10 -9.17
CA ALA A 220 7.51 -11.34 -10.49
C ALA A 220 7.05 -10.02 -11.15
N THR A 221 6.40 -9.13 -10.38
CA THR A 221 5.97 -7.80 -10.86
C THR A 221 7.17 -6.92 -11.23
N PHE A 222 8.22 -6.92 -10.42
CA PHE A 222 9.45 -6.17 -10.67
C PHE A 222 10.12 -6.65 -11.98
N THR A 223 10.23 -7.96 -12.18
CA THR A 223 10.78 -8.55 -13.41
C THR A 223 9.94 -8.14 -14.64
N HIS A 224 8.61 -8.14 -14.51
CA HIS A 224 7.70 -7.64 -15.55
C HIS A 224 7.97 -6.16 -15.90
N LEU A 225 8.06 -5.27 -14.90
CA LEU A 225 8.30 -3.82 -15.08
C LEU A 225 9.70 -3.46 -15.60
N LEU A 226 10.67 -4.38 -15.54
CA LEU A 226 11.95 -4.25 -16.25
C LEU A 226 11.78 -4.51 -17.76
N ALA A 227 10.97 -5.49 -18.15
CA ALA A 227 10.69 -5.82 -19.55
C ALA A 227 9.64 -4.88 -20.18
N HIS A 228 8.72 -4.35 -19.37
CA HIS A 228 7.58 -3.53 -19.77
C HIS A 228 7.55 -2.22 -18.97
N PRO A 229 8.55 -1.33 -19.15
CA PRO A 229 8.59 -0.04 -18.46
C PRO A 229 7.41 0.86 -18.87
N THR A 230 6.85 1.61 -17.93
CA THR A 230 5.66 2.42 -18.19
C THR A 230 5.96 3.93 -18.32
N TRP A 231 4.90 4.74 -18.34
CA TRP A 231 4.93 6.19 -18.25
C TRP A 231 4.16 6.60 -16.98
N PRO A 232 4.41 7.77 -16.37
CA PRO A 232 5.38 8.83 -16.70
C PRO A 232 6.86 8.49 -16.42
N THR A 233 7.76 9.46 -16.61
CA THR A 233 9.23 9.24 -16.58
C THR A 233 9.73 8.84 -15.18
N GLU A 234 9.32 9.58 -14.16
CA GLU A 234 9.77 9.44 -12.77
C GLU A 234 9.33 8.14 -12.11
N TRP A 235 8.33 7.45 -12.68
CA TRP A 235 7.92 6.14 -12.19
C TRP A 235 9.04 5.11 -12.29
N SER A 236 9.98 5.27 -13.23
CA SER A 236 11.22 4.48 -13.25
C SER A 236 12.02 4.53 -11.94
N LEU A 237 11.98 5.64 -11.19
CA LEU A 237 12.68 5.79 -9.90
C LEU A 237 12.13 4.86 -8.80
N HIS A 238 10.90 4.36 -8.95
CA HIS A 238 10.32 3.40 -8.02
C HIS A 238 10.97 2.01 -8.15
N MET A 239 11.66 1.69 -9.25
CA MET A 239 12.34 0.39 -9.38
C MET A 239 13.47 0.22 -8.36
N PRO A 240 14.43 1.16 -8.21
CA PRO A 240 15.35 1.15 -7.06
C PRO A 240 14.67 1.05 -5.69
N MET A 241 13.53 1.73 -5.51
CA MET A 241 12.79 1.74 -4.25
C MET A 241 12.13 0.38 -3.95
N MET A 242 11.56 -0.30 -4.96
CA MET A 242 11.03 -1.66 -4.85
C MET A 242 12.13 -2.68 -4.51
N ALA A 243 13.29 -2.57 -5.16
CA ALA A 243 14.43 -3.46 -4.91
C ALA A 243 14.99 -3.31 -3.49
N ASP A 244 15.01 -2.07 -2.98
CA ASP A 244 15.50 -1.76 -1.65
C ASP A 244 14.48 -2.09 -0.56
N ALA A 245 13.18 -1.87 -0.79
CA ALA A 245 12.12 -2.30 0.11
C ALA A 245 12.00 -3.83 0.19
N ASP A 246 12.19 -4.55 -0.92
CA ASP A 246 12.28 -6.02 -0.91
C ASP A 246 13.45 -6.51 -0.06
N TYR A 247 14.63 -5.91 -0.24
CA TYR A 247 15.81 -6.23 0.54
C TYR A 247 15.63 -5.90 2.03
N GLU A 248 15.09 -4.72 2.39
CA GLU A 248 14.81 -4.35 3.78
C GLU A 248 13.86 -5.34 4.46
N ALA A 249 12.79 -5.76 3.77
CA ALA A 249 11.80 -6.67 4.33
C ALA A 249 12.28 -8.12 4.44
N THR A 250 12.98 -8.63 3.42
CA THR A 250 13.36 -10.06 3.32
C THR A 250 14.76 -10.37 3.84
N GLY A 251 15.67 -9.39 3.82
CA GLY A 251 17.10 -9.59 4.04
C GLY A 251 17.83 -10.21 2.83
N ASP A 252 17.12 -10.48 1.74
CA ASP A 252 17.64 -11.14 0.54
C ASP A 252 17.86 -10.13 -0.60
N PRO A 253 19.11 -9.84 -1.00
CA PRO A 253 19.41 -8.86 -2.03
C PRO A 253 19.34 -9.43 -3.46
N VAL A 254 18.93 -10.68 -3.68
CA VAL A 254 19.03 -11.33 -5.02
C VAL A 254 18.25 -10.57 -6.10
N MET A 255 17.04 -10.06 -5.82
CA MET A 255 16.30 -9.25 -6.81
C MET A 255 17.08 -7.99 -7.25
N ALA A 256 17.82 -7.38 -6.33
CA ALA A 256 18.71 -6.27 -6.65
C ALA A 256 20.00 -6.72 -7.35
N ALA A 257 20.54 -7.90 -6.98
CA ALA A 257 21.76 -8.46 -7.56
C ALA A 257 21.60 -8.75 -9.05
N ASP A 258 20.57 -9.51 -9.42
CA ASP A 258 20.31 -10.00 -10.78
C ASP A 258 19.95 -8.87 -11.76
N HIS A 259 19.55 -7.71 -11.23
CA HIS A 259 19.04 -6.58 -12.01
C HIS A 259 19.80 -5.27 -11.75
N TYR A 260 20.95 -5.31 -11.07
CA TYR A 260 21.68 -4.13 -10.60
C TYR A 260 22.03 -3.11 -11.70
N ASP A 261 22.51 -3.56 -12.86
CA ASP A 261 22.83 -2.68 -13.99
C ASP A 261 21.58 -2.12 -14.70
N ALA A 262 20.42 -2.77 -14.56
CA ALA A 262 19.15 -2.23 -15.03
C ALA A 262 18.62 -1.15 -14.05
N LEU A 263 18.74 -1.39 -12.75
CA LEU A 263 18.40 -0.42 -11.69
C LEU A 263 19.19 0.89 -11.84
N LYS A 264 20.49 0.84 -12.14
CA LYS A 264 21.29 2.04 -12.43
C LYS A 264 20.75 2.88 -13.60
N LYS A 265 20.15 2.25 -14.61
CA LYS A 265 19.54 2.95 -15.76
C LYS A 265 18.18 3.57 -15.40
N LYS A 266 17.46 2.99 -14.44
CA LYS A 266 16.18 3.50 -13.92
C LYS A 266 16.35 4.77 -13.04
N LEU A 267 17.57 5.13 -12.64
CA LEU A 267 17.86 6.38 -11.91
C LEU A 267 17.70 7.68 -12.73
N LEU A 268 17.46 7.62 -14.05
CA LEU A 268 17.35 8.81 -14.92
C LEU A 268 18.56 9.76 -14.90
N ALA A 269 19.76 9.26 -14.55
CA ALA A 269 20.95 10.09 -14.34
C ALA A 269 21.35 10.93 -15.59
N ASN A 270 20.96 10.50 -16.79
CA ASN A 270 21.12 11.26 -18.04
C ASN A 270 20.22 12.51 -18.15
N LYS A 271 19.23 12.66 -17.26
CA LYS A 271 18.39 13.86 -17.11
C LYS A 271 18.84 14.77 -15.96
N ALA A 272 19.90 14.41 -15.22
CA ALA A 272 20.48 15.28 -14.20
C ALA A 272 21.31 16.38 -14.87
N GLY A 273 21.07 17.64 -14.49
CA GLY A 273 21.86 18.76 -14.99
C GLY A 273 23.16 18.99 -14.22
N PRO A 274 23.93 20.05 -14.56
CA PRO A 274 25.18 20.39 -13.88
C PRO A 274 25.02 20.67 -12.38
N ASP A 275 23.83 21.07 -11.93
CA ASP A 275 23.43 21.28 -10.52
C ASP A 275 23.14 19.98 -9.75
N GLY A 276 23.01 18.85 -10.45
CA GLY A 276 22.69 17.53 -9.91
C GLY A 276 21.19 17.23 -9.85
N LEU A 277 20.32 18.18 -10.19
CA LEU A 277 18.87 17.99 -10.18
C LEU A 277 18.35 17.44 -11.52
N LEU A 278 17.36 16.55 -11.44
CA LEU A 278 16.67 16.02 -12.61
C LEU A 278 15.84 17.11 -13.30
N ARG A 279 15.94 17.11 -14.64
CA ARG A 279 15.07 17.81 -15.59
C ARG A 279 14.15 16.79 -16.22
N ALA A 280 13.04 16.52 -15.54
CA ALA A 280 12.08 15.49 -15.92
C ALA A 280 10.67 15.91 -15.51
N SER A 281 9.73 15.81 -16.45
CA SER A 281 8.30 15.90 -16.15
C SER A 281 7.91 14.80 -15.16
N ALA A 282 7.03 15.13 -14.21
CA ALA A 282 6.43 14.19 -13.29
C ALA A 282 4.92 14.41 -13.21
N ILE A 283 4.16 13.32 -13.06
CA ILE A 283 2.72 13.38 -12.86
C ILE A 283 2.36 13.99 -11.51
N VAL A 284 3.29 13.95 -10.53
CA VAL A 284 3.17 14.42 -9.14
C VAL A 284 2.09 13.69 -8.33
N ASP A 285 0.86 13.71 -8.82
CA ASP A 285 -0.30 13.02 -8.28
C ASP A 285 -1.36 12.75 -9.37
N TRP A 286 -2.27 11.82 -9.09
CA TRP A 286 -3.30 11.35 -10.00
C TRP A 286 -4.67 11.16 -9.32
N PRO A 287 -5.78 11.66 -9.90
CA PRO A 287 -5.88 12.45 -11.13
C PRO A 287 -5.33 13.87 -10.96
N ALA A 288 -5.17 14.60 -12.07
CA ALA A 288 -4.58 15.94 -12.06
C ALA A 288 -5.28 16.98 -11.15
N ALA A 289 -6.57 16.79 -10.84
CA ALA A 289 -7.31 17.64 -9.91
C ALA A 289 -6.87 17.50 -8.43
N GLU A 290 -6.16 16.43 -8.08
CA GLU A 290 -5.74 16.12 -6.70
C GLU A 290 -4.32 16.66 -6.37
N ARG A 291 -3.74 17.47 -7.25
CA ARG A 291 -2.35 17.97 -7.12
C ARG A 291 -2.17 19.19 -6.21
N ASP A 292 -3.17 19.58 -5.42
CA ASP A 292 -3.14 20.82 -4.61
C ASP A 292 -2.72 22.10 -5.40
N GLY A 293 -3.04 22.19 -6.70
CA GLY A 293 -2.61 23.30 -7.56
C GLY A 293 -1.19 23.19 -8.13
N TYR A 294 -0.46 22.08 -7.89
CA TYR A 294 0.84 21.80 -8.52
C TYR A 294 0.70 21.78 -10.05
N ASN A 295 1.67 22.43 -10.68
CA ASN A 295 1.73 22.73 -12.09
C ASN A 295 3.23 22.65 -12.41
N ASP A 296 3.83 21.61 -13.01
CA ASP A 296 3.45 20.69 -14.11
C ASP A 296 2.83 21.37 -15.34
N GLY A 297 3.32 21.18 -16.58
CA GLY A 297 4.51 20.48 -17.09
C GLY A 297 5.06 21.22 -18.33
N VAL A 298 4.51 20.96 -19.54
CA VAL A 298 4.47 21.94 -20.68
C VAL A 298 3.16 21.84 -21.49
N VAL A 299 2.59 23.01 -21.83
CA VAL A 299 1.71 23.27 -23.00
C VAL A 299 2.60 23.34 -24.25
N ASP A 300 2.41 22.42 -25.20
CA ASP A 300 2.62 22.78 -26.61
C ASP A 300 1.26 22.75 -27.32
N GLN A 301 0.92 23.78 -28.09
CA GLN A 301 -0.31 23.85 -28.89
C GLN A 301 -0.16 23.34 -30.33
N ARG A 302 0.67 22.32 -30.53
CA ARG A 302 0.21 21.15 -31.31
C ARG A 302 -0.78 20.28 -30.52
N GLU A 303 -0.70 20.25 -29.18
CA GLU A 303 -1.23 19.12 -28.37
C GLU A 303 -2.05 19.44 -27.10
N LYS A 304 -2.05 20.68 -26.57
CA LYS A 304 -2.90 21.16 -25.44
C LYS A 304 -2.71 20.43 -24.08
N LYS A 305 -1.58 20.68 -23.40
CA LYS A 305 -1.30 20.26 -22.01
C LYS A 305 -1.11 21.50 -21.09
N GLN A 306 -0.49 21.42 -19.90
CA GLN A 306 -0.29 22.54 -18.93
C GLN A 306 1.23 22.77 -18.68
N VAL A 307 1.75 23.94 -18.25
CA VAL A 307 3.22 24.23 -18.08
C VAL A 307 3.65 24.48 -16.64
N GLY A 308 4.76 23.88 -16.20
CA GLY A 308 5.38 24.10 -14.89
C GLY A 308 6.91 23.89 -14.89
N PRO A 309 7.56 23.81 -13.72
CA PRO A 309 9.01 23.88 -13.64
C PRO A 309 9.67 22.61 -14.20
N GLU A 310 10.58 22.80 -15.17
CA GLU A 310 11.43 21.75 -15.74
C GLU A 310 12.20 20.97 -14.65
N VAL A 311 12.61 21.70 -13.61
CA VAL A 311 13.24 21.19 -12.39
C VAL A 311 12.21 21.31 -11.26
N ASN A 312 11.39 20.27 -11.09
CA ASN A 312 10.33 20.22 -10.08
C ASN A 312 10.77 19.48 -8.81
N THR A 313 10.17 19.87 -7.69
CA THR A 313 10.49 19.39 -6.34
C THR A 313 10.18 17.90 -6.16
N VAL A 314 9.06 17.39 -6.67
CA VAL A 314 8.64 16.00 -6.42
C VAL A 314 9.51 14.98 -7.16
N ALA A 315 9.81 15.18 -8.44
CA ALA A 315 10.73 14.31 -9.19
C ALA A 315 12.13 14.25 -8.54
N ASN A 316 12.61 15.37 -8.00
CA ASN A 316 13.89 15.44 -7.32
C ASN A 316 13.85 14.83 -5.91
N ALA A 317 12.70 14.82 -5.24
CA ALA A 317 12.50 14.11 -3.99
C ALA A 317 12.58 12.59 -4.18
N PHE A 318 11.86 12.05 -5.19
CA PHE A 318 12.00 10.65 -5.60
C PHE A 318 13.42 10.30 -6.01
N TYR A 319 14.11 11.18 -6.74
CA TYR A 319 15.47 10.92 -7.20
C TYR A 319 16.47 10.79 -6.06
N TYR A 320 16.42 11.69 -5.07
CA TYR A 320 17.21 11.57 -3.85
C TYR A 320 16.96 10.24 -3.14
N HIS A 321 15.69 9.84 -3.01
CA HIS A 321 15.33 8.60 -2.33
C HIS A 321 15.84 7.37 -3.10
N ALA A 322 15.65 7.31 -4.42
CA ALA A 322 16.16 6.25 -5.28
C ALA A 322 17.70 6.16 -5.26
N LEU A 323 18.43 7.28 -5.15
CA LEU A 323 19.88 7.28 -4.95
C LEU A 323 20.28 6.72 -3.58
N ARG A 324 19.54 7.03 -2.51
CA ARG A 324 19.76 6.42 -1.18
C ARG A 324 19.50 4.91 -1.19
N CYS A 325 18.44 4.47 -1.86
CA CYS A 325 18.16 3.06 -2.10
C CYS A 325 19.31 2.36 -2.84
N MET A 326 19.78 2.94 -3.95
CA MET A 326 20.91 2.39 -4.70
C MET A 326 22.22 2.37 -3.89
N ALA A 327 22.46 3.34 -3.00
CA ALA A 327 23.61 3.32 -2.11
C ALA A 327 23.54 2.16 -1.11
N ARG A 328 22.35 1.88 -0.54
CA ARG A 328 22.11 0.78 0.39
C ARG A 328 22.25 -0.59 -0.29
N LEU A 329 21.63 -0.75 -1.46
CA LEU A 329 21.76 -1.94 -2.30
C LEU A 329 23.22 -2.19 -2.74
N ALA A 330 23.96 -1.13 -3.12
CA ALA A 330 25.38 -1.25 -3.48
C ALA A 330 26.23 -1.76 -2.30
N LEU A 331 25.95 -1.35 -1.06
CA LEU A 331 26.63 -1.91 0.13
C LEU A 331 26.28 -3.40 0.32
N ALA A 332 25.00 -3.76 0.23
CA ALA A 332 24.54 -5.15 0.34
C ALA A 332 25.21 -6.09 -0.69
N LEU A 333 25.39 -5.58 -1.91
CA LEU A 333 26.03 -6.29 -3.03
C LEU A 333 27.56 -6.18 -3.05
N GLN A 334 28.19 -5.70 -1.97
CA GLN A 334 29.64 -5.55 -1.80
C GLN A 334 30.29 -4.66 -2.88
N LYS A 335 29.61 -3.59 -3.30
CA LYS A 335 30.07 -2.57 -4.26
C LYS A 335 30.33 -1.22 -3.56
N PRO A 336 31.38 -1.09 -2.73
CA PRO A 336 31.60 0.08 -1.89
C PRO A 336 31.92 1.37 -2.68
N ASP A 337 32.46 1.27 -3.90
CA ASP A 337 32.67 2.42 -4.78
C ASP A 337 31.36 2.99 -5.32
N ASP A 338 30.48 2.14 -5.86
CA ASP A 338 29.13 2.53 -6.27
C ASP A 338 28.34 3.12 -5.09
N ALA A 339 28.43 2.50 -3.90
CA ALA A 339 27.79 3.00 -2.69
C ALA A 339 28.26 4.42 -2.32
N ARG A 340 29.58 4.67 -2.38
CA ARG A 340 30.14 6.03 -2.20
C ARG A 340 29.66 7.00 -3.27
N ALA A 341 29.60 6.59 -4.53
CA ALA A 341 29.14 7.42 -5.64
C ALA A 341 27.66 7.82 -5.48
N PHE A 342 26.77 6.87 -5.20
CA PHE A 342 25.36 7.16 -4.98
C PHE A 342 25.12 7.99 -3.72
N THR A 343 25.84 7.74 -2.62
CA THR A 343 25.80 8.58 -1.42
C THR A 343 26.22 10.02 -1.73
N ALA A 344 27.37 10.21 -2.39
CA ALA A 344 27.84 11.55 -2.77
C ALA A 344 26.87 12.28 -3.72
N GLN A 345 26.22 11.55 -4.62
CA GLN A 345 25.20 12.10 -5.51
C GLN A 345 23.90 12.46 -4.75
N ALA A 346 23.46 11.61 -3.82
CA ALA A 346 22.31 11.90 -2.96
C ALA A 346 22.59 13.10 -2.04
N ASP A 347 23.77 13.19 -1.43
CA ASP A 347 24.16 14.32 -0.59
C ASP A 347 24.25 15.62 -1.40
N ARG A 348 24.71 15.54 -2.66
CA ARG A 348 24.68 16.67 -3.59
C ARG A 348 23.25 17.12 -3.90
N VAL A 349 22.36 16.19 -4.22
CA VAL A 349 20.94 16.49 -4.44
C VAL A 349 20.33 17.12 -3.18
N TYR A 350 20.60 16.57 -1.99
CA TYR A 350 20.11 17.12 -0.71
C TYR A 350 20.49 18.60 -0.52
N GLN A 351 21.75 18.97 -0.80
CA GLN A 351 22.19 20.36 -0.70
C GLN A 351 21.54 21.28 -1.75
N THR A 352 21.59 20.88 -3.03
CA THR A 352 21.00 21.68 -4.11
C THR A 352 19.49 21.84 -3.94
N PHE A 353 18.77 20.77 -3.58
CA PHE A 353 17.33 20.76 -3.29
C PHE A 353 16.95 21.78 -2.20
N ASN A 354 17.69 21.75 -1.08
CA ASN A 354 17.44 22.62 0.07
C ASN A 354 17.79 24.10 -0.15
N THR A 355 18.52 24.40 -1.23
CA THR A 355 18.81 25.77 -1.69
C THR A 355 17.87 26.21 -2.81
N ALA A 356 17.50 25.32 -3.72
CA ALA A 356 16.73 25.65 -4.93
C ALA A 356 15.21 25.75 -4.69
N PHE A 357 14.66 24.97 -3.76
CA PHE A 357 13.21 24.84 -3.57
C PHE A 357 12.69 25.40 -2.25
N PHE A 358 13.52 25.60 -1.23
CA PHE A 358 13.05 26.08 0.07
C PHE A 358 12.91 27.60 0.10
N ASP A 359 11.73 28.08 0.46
CA ASP A 359 11.44 29.48 0.74
C ASP A 359 11.70 29.77 2.23
N PRO A 360 12.78 30.48 2.60
CA PRO A 360 13.13 30.73 3.99
C PRO A 360 12.24 31.78 4.66
N VAL A 361 11.44 32.53 3.91
CA VAL A 361 10.51 33.54 4.46
C VAL A 361 9.19 32.86 4.87
N ARG A 362 8.69 31.94 4.04
CA ARG A 362 7.48 31.16 4.33
C ARG A 362 7.74 29.87 5.12
N GLY A 363 8.96 29.37 5.16
CA GLY A 363 9.34 28.14 5.88
C GLY A 363 8.88 26.85 5.21
N VAL A 364 8.68 26.86 3.88
CA VAL A 364 8.10 25.77 3.07
C VAL A 364 8.89 25.57 1.77
N TYR A 365 8.71 24.44 1.10
CA TYR A 365 9.21 24.20 -0.25
C TYR A 365 8.19 24.66 -1.30
N THR A 366 8.68 25.23 -2.40
CA THR A 366 7.90 25.54 -3.60
C THR A 366 7.85 24.35 -4.55
N ASP A 367 6.98 24.40 -5.56
CA ASP A 367 6.79 23.31 -6.53
C ASP A 367 7.98 23.09 -7.50
N GLY A 368 8.95 24.01 -7.52
CA GLY A 368 10.15 23.88 -8.33
C GLY A 368 10.83 25.21 -8.61
N VAL A 369 11.94 25.17 -9.36
CA VAL A 369 12.71 26.36 -9.72
C VAL A 369 11.82 27.35 -10.49
N GLY A 370 11.71 28.58 -9.97
CA GLY A 370 10.88 29.63 -10.56
C GLY A 370 9.39 29.60 -10.17
N SER A 371 8.93 28.61 -9.40
CA SER A 371 7.57 28.62 -8.85
C SER A 371 7.49 29.43 -7.56
N ALA A 372 6.48 30.29 -7.45
CA ALA A 372 6.07 30.91 -6.19
C ALA A 372 5.07 30.04 -5.40
N HIS A 373 4.42 29.07 -6.06
CA HIS A 373 3.43 28.20 -5.43
C HIS A 373 4.11 27.12 -4.56
N ALA A 374 3.45 26.76 -3.46
CA ALA A 374 3.88 25.75 -2.51
C ALA A 374 2.70 24.82 -2.23
N SER A 375 2.67 23.68 -2.92
CA SER A 375 1.69 22.61 -2.74
C SER A 375 1.97 21.75 -1.51
N LEU A 376 0.97 20.98 -1.09
CA LEU A 376 1.15 19.83 -0.19
C LEU A 376 2.26 18.89 -0.69
N HIS A 377 2.26 18.53 -1.98
CA HIS A 377 3.18 17.54 -2.55
C HIS A 377 4.64 18.00 -2.49
N ALA A 378 4.91 19.27 -2.80
CA ALA A 378 6.24 19.86 -2.68
C ALA A 378 6.82 19.77 -1.26
N ASN A 379 5.97 19.60 -0.24
CA ASN A 379 6.36 19.57 1.17
C ASN A 379 6.27 18.16 1.79
N MET A 380 5.27 17.34 1.44
CA MET A 380 5.10 16.00 2.00
C MET A 380 6.15 15.00 1.48
N PHE A 381 6.50 15.06 0.19
CA PHE A 381 7.50 14.17 -0.40
C PHE A 381 8.90 14.34 0.20
N PRO A 382 9.49 15.55 0.29
CA PRO A 382 10.77 15.70 0.98
C PRO A 382 10.69 15.38 2.48
N LEU A 383 9.54 15.55 3.12
CA LEU A 383 9.33 15.16 4.52
C LEU A 383 9.38 13.63 4.69
N ALA A 384 8.65 12.89 3.84
CA ALA A 384 8.61 11.43 3.83
C ALA A 384 9.95 10.77 3.42
N PHE A 385 10.74 11.43 2.56
CA PHE A 385 12.04 10.92 2.12
C PHE A 385 13.23 11.43 2.95
N GLY A 386 12.99 12.20 4.02
CA GLY A 386 14.06 12.70 4.90
C GLY A 386 14.98 13.77 4.27
N LEU A 387 14.47 14.49 3.26
CA LEU A 387 15.15 15.64 2.63
C LEU A 387 15.07 16.92 3.46
N VAL A 388 14.11 17.02 4.38
CA VAL A 388 13.93 18.21 5.23
C VAL A 388 14.96 18.21 6.38
N PRO A 389 15.82 19.24 6.46
CA PRO A 389 16.76 19.42 7.57
C PRO A 389 16.05 19.48 8.92
N PRO A 390 16.61 18.90 10.00
CA PRO A 390 15.95 18.84 11.31
C PRO A 390 15.39 20.17 11.82
N GLU A 391 16.09 21.27 11.59
CA GLU A 391 15.72 22.63 11.99
C GLU A 391 14.55 23.23 11.17
N ARG A 392 14.27 22.68 9.97
CA ARG A 392 13.14 23.07 9.11
C ARG A 392 11.94 22.13 9.25
N ARG A 393 12.10 20.94 9.82
CA ARG A 393 11.03 19.94 9.96
C ARG A 393 9.78 20.46 10.66
N PRO A 394 9.84 21.26 11.74
CA PRO A 394 8.62 21.75 12.39
C PRO A 394 7.76 22.60 11.45
N THR A 395 8.32 23.61 10.78
CA THR A 395 7.54 24.50 9.91
C THR A 395 6.95 23.78 8.70
N VAL A 396 7.71 22.87 8.10
CA VAL A 396 7.27 22.07 6.95
C VAL A 396 6.19 21.07 7.37
N ALA A 397 6.33 20.42 8.54
CA ALA A 397 5.33 19.50 9.07
C ALA A 397 4.03 20.22 9.47
N ASP A 398 4.12 21.42 10.04
CA ASP A 398 2.96 22.24 10.38
C ASP A 398 2.24 22.72 9.11
N PHE A 399 2.98 23.08 8.05
CA PHE A 399 2.40 23.35 6.74
C PHE A 399 1.68 22.12 6.16
N VAL A 400 2.35 20.96 6.09
CA VAL A 400 1.77 19.69 5.61
C VAL A 400 0.50 19.33 6.37
N GLN A 401 0.53 19.42 7.70
CA GLN A 401 -0.64 19.20 8.56
C GLN A 401 -1.78 20.19 8.25
N SER A 402 -1.47 21.46 7.97
CA SER A 402 -2.49 22.48 7.68
C SER A 402 -3.27 22.28 6.37
N ARG A 403 -2.75 21.47 5.44
CA ARG A 403 -3.42 21.17 4.15
C ARG A 403 -4.45 20.05 4.25
N GLY A 404 -4.38 19.20 5.28
CA GLY A 404 -5.20 17.99 5.38
C GLY A 404 -4.99 17.03 4.20
N MET A 405 -6.05 16.34 3.76
CA MET A 405 -6.01 15.45 2.59
C MET A 405 -6.09 16.24 1.26
N ALA A 406 -5.13 17.13 1.02
CA ALA A 406 -5.03 17.88 -0.24
C ALA A 406 -4.33 17.09 -1.37
N CYS A 407 -4.35 15.76 -1.31
CA CYS A 407 -3.75 14.85 -2.27
C CYS A 407 -4.70 13.68 -2.59
N SER A 408 -4.36 12.92 -3.63
CA SER A 408 -5.12 11.72 -4.00
C SER A 408 -4.90 10.56 -3.03
N VAL A 409 -5.58 9.45 -3.33
CA VAL A 409 -5.38 8.14 -2.72
C VAL A 409 -3.93 7.65 -2.85
N TYR A 410 -3.26 7.89 -3.99
CA TYR A 410 -1.83 7.59 -4.19
C TYR A 410 -0.93 8.52 -3.35
N GLY A 411 -1.21 9.82 -3.36
CA GLY A 411 -0.44 10.81 -2.57
C GLY A 411 -0.51 10.57 -1.05
N ALA A 412 -1.60 9.97 -0.58
CA ALA A 412 -1.86 9.72 0.84
C ALA A 412 -0.78 8.84 1.52
N GLN A 413 -0.15 7.91 0.80
CA GLN A 413 1.00 7.14 1.31
C GLN A 413 2.08 8.06 1.89
N TYR A 414 2.50 9.03 1.08
CA TYR A 414 3.61 9.93 1.39
C TYR A 414 3.21 11.02 2.37
N LEU A 415 1.94 11.45 2.35
CA LEU A 415 1.38 12.35 3.36
C LEU A 415 1.44 11.73 4.76
N LEU A 416 0.89 10.52 4.92
CA LEU A 416 0.85 9.82 6.20
C LEU A 416 2.26 9.50 6.69
N GLU A 417 3.12 8.99 5.81
CA GLU A 417 4.51 8.68 6.13
C GLU A 417 5.30 9.93 6.57
N GLY A 418 5.15 11.05 5.86
CA GLY A 418 5.76 12.33 6.25
C GLY A 418 5.28 12.84 7.61
N LEU A 419 3.98 12.74 7.91
CA LEU A 419 3.42 13.14 9.21
C LEU A 419 3.94 12.27 10.36
N TYR A 420 4.00 10.95 10.21
CA TYR A 420 4.55 10.06 11.24
C TYR A 420 6.07 10.20 11.40
N GLN A 421 6.83 10.43 10.32
CA GLN A 421 8.26 10.73 10.43
C GLN A 421 8.54 12.08 11.09
N ALA A 422 7.61 13.03 10.99
CA ALA A 422 7.66 14.34 11.65
C ALA A 422 7.08 14.36 13.08
N GLY A 423 6.68 13.22 13.64
CA GLY A 423 6.08 13.14 14.98
C GLY A 423 4.73 13.87 15.07
N ARG A 424 3.88 13.72 14.04
CA ARG A 424 2.49 14.23 14.00
C ARG A 424 1.46 13.08 13.94
N PRO A 425 1.50 12.07 14.84
CA PRO A 425 0.62 10.91 14.76
C PRO A 425 -0.86 11.28 14.81
N ASP A 426 -1.26 12.23 15.65
CA ASP A 426 -2.65 12.70 15.74
C ASP A 426 -3.18 13.30 14.44
N ALA A 427 -2.31 13.94 13.64
CA ALA A 427 -2.69 14.47 12.35
C ALA A 427 -2.91 13.35 11.35
N ALA A 428 -2.00 12.37 11.29
CA ALA A 428 -2.12 11.21 10.41
C ALA A 428 -3.33 10.32 10.78
N LEU A 429 -3.60 10.11 12.07
CA LEU A 429 -4.77 9.38 12.55
C LEU A 429 -6.07 10.07 12.13
N ARG A 430 -6.23 11.38 12.35
CA ARG A 430 -7.43 12.12 11.91
C ARG A 430 -7.68 12.05 10.40
N LEU A 431 -6.65 11.86 9.59
CA LEU A 431 -6.80 11.64 8.14
C LEU A 431 -7.27 10.21 7.83
N MET A 432 -6.77 9.20 8.54
CA MET A 432 -7.21 7.81 8.38
C MET A 432 -8.60 7.52 8.98
N THR A 433 -9.02 8.28 10.00
CA THR A 433 -10.33 8.16 10.67
C THR A 433 -11.34 9.23 10.24
N SER A 434 -11.01 10.07 9.25
CA SER A 434 -11.96 11.04 8.69
C SER A 434 -13.14 10.32 8.00
N HIS A 435 -14.32 10.97 8.04
CA HIS A 435 -15.53 10.58 7.32
C HIS A 435 -15.83 11.55 6.15
N ASP A 436 -14.89 12.43 5.80
CA ASP A 436 -15.02 13.37 4.67
C ASP A 436 -14.93 12.65 3.31
N GLU A 437 -15.32 13.32 2.21
CA GLU A 437 -15.23 12.76 0.84
C GLU A 437 -13.84 12.21 0.46
N ARG A 438 -12.76 12.74 1.06
CA ARG A 438 -11.37 12.29 0.85
C ARG A 438 -10.89 11.40 2.00
N SER A 439 -11.60 10.30 2.23
CA SER A 439 -11.29 9.33 3.28
C SER A 439 -11.49 7.89 2.82
N TRP A 440 -10.88 6.94 3.55
CA TRP A 440 -11.16 5.51 3.38
C TRP A 440 -12.55 5.14 3.88
N TRP A 441 -13.09 5.84 4.89
CA TRP A 441 -14.46 5.61 5.35
C TRP A 441 -15.47 5.93 4.25
N HIS A 442 -15.28 7.00 3.48
CA HIS A 442 -16.12 7.31 2.33
C HIS A 442 -16.14 6.18 1.29
N MET A 443 -15.02 5.46 1.09
CA MET A 443 -14.99 4.27 0.22
C MET A 443 -15.92 3.16 0.72
N ILE A 444 -15.98 2.97 2.04
CA ILE A 444 -16.85 1.99 2.71
C ILE A 444 -18.32 2.43 2.62
N GLU A 445 -18.62 3.71 2.84
CA GLU A 445 -19.98 4.28 2.73
C GLU A 445 -20.55 4.22 1.30
N LEU A 446 -19.70 4.36 0.28
CA LEU A 446 -20.08 4.12 -1.12
C LEU A 446 -20.52 2.66 -1.37
N GLY A 447 -20.17 1.74 -0.46
CA GLY A 447 -20.45 0.31 -0.52
C GLY A 447 -19.28 -0.54 -1.03
N SER A 448 -18.09 0.04 -1.19
CA SER A 448 -16.92 -0.71 -1.63
C SER A 448 -16.35 -1.59 -0.53
N THR A 449 -15.68 -2.66 -0.94
CA THR A 449 -14.97 -3.62 -0.06
C THR A 449 -13.53 -3.87 -0.50
N MET A 450 -13.08 -3.18 -1.55
CA MET A 450 -11.68 -2.96 -1.89
C MET A 450 -11.42 -1.45 -2.00
N THR A 451 -10.17 -1.02 -1.90
CA THR A 451 -9.84 0.41 -2.03
C THR A 451 -10.01 0.93 -3.46
N LEU A 452 -10.31 2.22 -3.57
CA LEU A 452 -10.65 2.88 -4.83
C LEU A 452 -9.41 3.44 -5.53
N GLU A 453 -9.49 3.63 -6.86
CA GLU A 453 -8.44 4.33 -7.62
C GLU A 453 -8.35 5.82 -7.23
N ALA A 454 -9.46 6.44 -6.86
CA ALA A 454 -9.53 7.82 -6.39
C ALA A 454 -10.61 7.92 -5.31
N TRP A 455 -10.59 9.00 -4.52
CA TRP A 455 -11.51 9.20 -3.39
C TRP A 455 -13.00 9.01 -3.74
N GLY A 456 -13.40 9.34 -4.97
CA GLY A 456 -14.71 8.97 -5.50
C GLY A 456 -14.93 9.46 -6.94
N ALA A 457 -16.13 9.23 -7.47
CA ALA A 457 -16.51 9.63 -8.83
C ALA A 457 -16.44 11.14 -9.09
N LYS A 458 -16.54 11.96 -8.03
CA LYS A 458 -16.34 13.42 -8.08
C LYS A 458 -14.89 13.81 -8.41
N ALA A 459 -13.91 13.10 -7.83
CA ALA A 459 -12.49 13.30 -8.11
C ALA A 459 -12.08 12.68 -9.46
N LYS A 460 -12.62 11.49 -9.77
CA LYS A 460 -12.32 10.76 -11.02
C LYS A 460 -13.56 10.02 -11.55
N PRO A 461 -14.29 10.58 -12.52
CA PRO A 461 -15.53 9.97 -13.01
C PRO A 461 -15.39 8.57 -13.60
N ASN A 462 -14.20 8.19 -14.07
CA ASN A 462 -13.90 6.88 -14.64
C ASN A 462 -13.14 5.93 -13.70
N LEU A 463 -13.25 6.10 -12.38
CA LEU A 463 -12.50 5.29 -11.40
C LEU A 463 -12.85 3.79 -11.44
N THR A 464 -11.95 2.97 -10.89
CA THR A 464 -12.21 1.58 -10.48
C THR A 464 -12.40 1.47 -8.96
N TRP A 465 -13.04 0.38 -8.51
CA TRP A 465 -13.32 0.07 -7.09
C TRP A 465 -12.43 -1.05 -6.52
N ASN A 466 -11.30 -1.31 -7.18
CA ASN A 466 -10.47 -2.49 -6.98
C ASN A 466 -8.99 -2.18 -7.21
N HIS A 467 -8.52 -1.06 -6.64
CA HIS A 467 -7.21 -0.46 -6.92
C HIS A 467 -6.27 -0.57 -5.72
N ALA A 468 -5.14 -1.25 -5.90
CA ALA A 468 -4.27 -1.64 -4.79
C ALA A 468 -3.55 -0.45 -4.11
N TRP A 469 -3.26 0.63 -4.84
CA TRP A 469 -2.54 1.79 -4.27
C TRP A 469 -3.26 2.47 -3.10
N GLY A 470 -4.56 2.23 -2.94
CA GLY A 470 -5.36 2.82 -1.88
C GLY A 470 -5.23 2.13 -0.54
N ALA A 471 -4.58 0.96 -0.50
CA ALA A 471 -4.34 0.19 0.72
C ALA A 471 -3.19 0.73 1.57
N ALA A 472 -2.68 1.94 1.30
CA ALA A 472 -1.62 2.60 2.07
C ALA A 472 -1.76 2.50 3.61
N PRO A 473 -2.95 2.59 4.23
CA PRO A 473 -3.11 2.36 5.67
C PRO A 473 -2.56 1.01 6.16
N ALA A 474 -2.56 -0.06 5.36
CA ALA A 474 -2.00 -1.35 5.79
C ALA A 474 -0.52 -1.24 6.19
N ASN A 475 0.33 -0.62 5.36
CA ASN A 475 1.73 -0.42 5.72
C ASN A 475 1.93 0.71 6.74
N ILE A 476 1.11 1.76 6.72
CA ILE A 476 1.22 2.86 7.68
C ILE A 476 0.88 2.42 9.10
N LEU A 477 -0.20 1.66 9.29
CA LEU A 477 -0.60 1.12 10.59
C LEU A 477 0.47 0.17 11.13
N THR A 478 1.05 -0.66 10.27
CA THR A 478 2.14 -1.58 10.62
C THR A 478 3.44 -0.86 10.99
N ARG A 479 3.92 0.04 10.12
CA ARG A 479 5.24 0.69 10.24
C ARG A 479 5.27 1.79 11.30
N PHE A 480 4.15 2.47 11.55
CA PHE A 480 4.11 3.65 12.41
C PHE A 480 3.17 3.52 13.62
N VAL A 481 1.94 2.99 13.47
CA VAL A 481 1.00 2.88 14.60
C VAL A 481 1.39 1.73 15.55
N LEU A 482 1.54 0.51 15.03
CA LEU A 482 2.25 -0.59 15.71
C LEU A 482 3.75 -0.30 15.83
N GLY A 483 4.30 0.46 14.90
CA GLY A 483 5.66 1.01 14.99
C GLY A 483 6.78 0.05 14.61
N VAL A 484 6.47 -1.09 13.98
CA VAL A 484 7.41 -2.17 13.67
C VAL A 484 8.09 -1.93 12.33
N ARG A 485 9.42 -1.76 12.32
CA ARG A 485 10.24 -1.49 11.12
C ARG A 485 11.60 -2.21 11.21
N PRO A 486 12.23 -2.59 10.09
CA PRO A 486 13.61 -3.07 10.12
C PRO A 486 14.56 -1.93 10.50
N LEU A 487 15.59 -2.24 11.30
CA LEU A 487 16.81 -1.43 11.44
C LEU A 487 17.96 -2.03 10.64
N GLU A 488 17.94 -3.36 10.51
CA GLU A 488 18.79 -4.13 9.61
C GLU A 488 17.87 -4.99 8.71
N PRO A 489 18.26 -5.21 7.43
CA PRO A 489 17.51 -6.01 6.48
C PRO A 489 17.10 -7.39 7.01
N GLY A 490 15.87 -7.81 6.71
CA GLY A 490 15.32 -9.09 7.16
C GLY A 490 14.96 -9.13 8.65
N TYR A 491 14.82 -7.97 9.30
CA TYR A 491 14.41 -7.83 10.72
C TYR A 491 15.35 -8.47 11.76
N THR A 492 16.57 -8.84 11.36
CA THR A 492 17.65 -9.30 12.26
C THR A 492 17.89 -8.33 13.42
N ARG A 493 17.83 -7.03 13.12
CA ARG A 493 17.61 -5.96 14.08
C ARG A 493 16.39 -5.14 13.66
N LEU A 494 15.47 -4.90 14.58
CA LEU A 494 14.20 -4.22 14.31
C LEU A 494 13.93 -3.10 15.31
N LEU A 495 13.11 -2.14 14.89
CA LEU A 495 12.57 -1.07 15.70
C LEU A 495 11.13 -1.43 16.08
N ILE A 496 10.78 -1.30 17.36
CA ILE A 496 9.39 -1.23 17.83
C ILE A 496 9.20 0.15 18.46
N ALA A 497 8.60 1.07 17.71
CA ALA A 497 8.37 2.44 18.15
C ALA A 497 6.91 2.85 17.85
N PRO A 498 5.93 2.37 18.64
CA PRO A 498 4.53 2.62 18.39
C PRO A 498 4.23 4.12 18.47
N GLN A 499 3.43 4.63 17.53
CA GLN A 499 2.95 6.01 17.52
C GLN A 499 1.42 6.03 17.64
N PRO A 500 0.86 5.74 18.83
CA PRO A 500 -0.58 5.60 19.06
C PRO A 500 -1.35 6.91 18.91
N GLY A 501 -0.69 8.07 19.02
CA GLY A 501 -1.36 9.37 19.06
C GLY A 501 -2.47 9.40 20.11
N MET A 502 -3.69 9.72 19.68
CA MET A 502 -4.90 9.75 20.50
C MET A 502 -5.55 8.38 20.78
N LEU A 503 -5.03 7.26 20.26
CA LEU A 503 -5.57 5.93 20.53
C LEU A 503 -5.28 5.51 21.98
N THR A 504 -6.29 5.03 22.69
CA THR A 504 -6.14 4.54 24.07
C THR A 504 -5.67 3.10 24.14
N SER A 505 -5.91 2.32 23.08
CA SER A 505 -5.38 0.96 22.93
C SER A 505 -5.18 0.57 21.47
N LEU A 506 -4.20 -0.30 21.23
CA LEU A 506 -3.94 -0.96 19.95
C LEU A 506 -3.30 -2.33 20.18
N SER A 507 -3.55 -3.27 19.28
CA SER A 507 -2.91 -4.59 19.24
C SER A 507 -2.68 -5.02 17.79
N GLY A 508 -1.64 -5.79 17.53
CA GLY A 508 -1.38 -6.31 16.20
C GLY A 508 -0.24 -7.31 16.11
N LYS A 509 -0.21 -7.98 14.95
CA LYS A 509 0.76 -8.99 14.53
C LYS A 509 1.38 -8.50 13.23
N VAL A 510 2.71 -8.40 13.21
CA VAL A 510 3.48 -7.93 12.04
C VAL A 510 4.34 -9.07 11.52
N PRO A 511 4.16 -9.54 10.27
CA PRO A 511 4.97 -10.62 9.72
C PRO A 511 6.42 -10.15 9.48
N THR A 512 7.39 -11.01 9.80
CA THR A 512 8.81 -10.84 9.45
C THR A 512 9.41 -12.19 9.02
N PRO A 513 10.53 -12.24 8.29
CA PRO A 513 11.20 -13.50 7.91
C PRO A 513 11.62 -14.39 9.09
N LEU A 514 11.73 -13.82 10.29
CA LEU A 514 12.14 -14.52 11.52
C LEU A 514 10.94 -15.02 12.36
N GLY A 515 9.71 -14.74 11.91
CA GLY A 515 8.47 -14.92 12.67
C GLY A 515 7.78 -13.60 12.93
N ALA A 516 6.54 -13.63 13.43
CA ALA A 516 5.79 -12.41 13.66
C ALA A 516 6.29 -11.64 14.90
N VAL A 517 6.26 -10.31 14.83
CA VAL A 517 6.36 -9.43 16.01
C VAL A 517 4.94 -9.16 16.49
N LEU A 518 4.66 -9.43 17.78
CA LEU A 518 3.41 -9.01 18.40
C LEU A 518 3.63 -7.68 19.14
N VAL A 519 2.66 -6.77 19.04
CA VAL A 519 2.65 -5.50 19.76
C VAL A 519 1.26 -5.28 20.32
N THR A 520 1.15 -5.03 21.61
CA THR A 520 -0.07 -4.53 22.26
C THR A 520 0.28 -3.34 23.13
N PHE A 521 -0.43 -2.23 22.95
CA PHE A 521 -0.26 -1.01 23.73
C PHE A 521 -1.60 -0.57 24.31
N SER A 522 -1.56 -0.06 25.54
CA SER A 522 -2.68 0.61 26.18
C SER A 522 -2.20 1.80 27.03
N THR A 523 -3.01 2.84 27.14
CA THR A 523 -2.74 4.01 27.98
C THR A 523 -3.98 4.46 28.72
N ASP A 524 -3.79 4.87 29.97
CA ASP A 524 -4.79 5.56 30.79
C ASP A 524 -4.21 6.87 31.37
N ALA A 525 -4.87 7.43 32.39
CA ALA A 525 -4.45 8.69 33.03
C ALA A 525 -3.22 8.56 33.95
N HIS A 526 -2.74 7.34 34.21
CA HIS A 526 -1.72 7.01 35.21
C HIS A 526 -0.58 6.15 34.67
N SER A 527 -0.80 5.43 33.57
CA SER A 527 0.13 4.44 33.05
C SER A 527 0.03 4.27 31.53
N GLN A 528 1.13 3.83 30.95
CA GLN A 528 1.21 3.23 29.62
C GLN A 528 1.78 1.83 29.76
N SER A 529 1.17 0.85 29.11
CA SER A 529 1.68 -0.52 29.02
C SER A 529 1.93 -0.88 27.57
N LEU A 530 3.11 -1.43 27.30
CA LEU A 530 3.54 -1.93 25.99
C LEU A 530 3.99 -3.38 26.17
N VAL A 531 3.18 -4.31 25.69
CA VAL A 531 3.50 -5.74 25.62
C VAL A 531 4.01 -6.06 24.22
N ILE A 532 5.17 -6.70 24.13
CA ILE A 532 5.79 -7.08 22.85
C ILE A 532 6.28 -8.53 22.88
N GLU A 533 6.20 -9.19 21.72
CA GLU A 533 6.89 -10.45 21.46
C GLU A 533 7.88 -10.25 20.31
N VAL A 534 9.17 -10.46 20.61
CA VAL A 534 10.28 -10.36 19.65
C VAL A 534 10.63 -11.78 19.18
N PRO A 535 10.60 -12.07 17.87
CA PRO A 535 10.80 -13.43 17.35
C PRO A 535 12.24 -13.94 17.54
N PRO A 536 12.45 -15.27 17.65
CA PRO A 536 13.78 -15.87 17.71
C PRO A 536 14.71 -15.41 16.58
N GLY A 537 15.97 -15.11 16.94
CA GLY A 537 16.98 -14.62 15.99
C GLY A 537 16.98 -13.09 15.78
N ALA A 538 15.91 -12.38 16.17
CA ALA A 538 15.87 -10.92 16.11
C ALA A 538 16.39 -10.25 17.40
N LYS A 539 16.79 -8.98 17.27
CA LYS A 539 16.94 -8.03 18.37
C LYS A 539 16.10 -6.78 18.14
N ALA A 540 15.45 -6.28 19.18
CA ALA A 540 14.62 -5.08 19.13
C ALA A 540 15.29 -3.88 19.78
N ARG A 541 15.23 -2.73 19.10
CA ARG A 541 15.25 -1.41 19.74
C ARG A 541 13.81 -1.01 20.00
N VAL A 542 13.46 -0.73 21.24
CA VAL A 542 12.11 -0.31 21.63
C VAL A 542 12.12 1.15 22.01
N ILE A 543 11.25 1.97 21.43
CA ILE A 543 11.05 3.38 21.81
C ILE A 543 9.64 3.51 22.40
N LEU A 544 9.55 4.03 23.62
CA LEU A 544 8.27 4.17 24.31
C LEU A 544 7.50 5.38 23.77
N PRO A 545 6.16 5.29 23.61
CA PRO A 545 5.34 6.42 23.17
C PRO A 545 5.45 7.63 24.09
N GLY A 546 5.43 8.83 23.51
CA GLY A 546 5.47 10.11 24.23
C GLY A 546 6.88 10.67 24.49
N PRO A 547 6.99 11.95 24.91
CA PRO A 547 8.27 12.59 25.16
C PRO A 547 8.93 12.01 26.42
N ALA A 548 10.26 11.96 26.47
CA ALA A 548 10.97 11.65 27.71
C ALA A 548 10.72 12.75 28.76
N ALA A 549 10.02 12.43 29.84
CA ALA A 549 9.74 13.41 30.88
C ALA A 549 10.97 13.69 31.75
N THR A 550 11.00 14.86 32.38
CA THR A 550 12.08 15.27 33.27
C THR A 550 12.00 14.54 34.61
N SER A 551 12.88 13.56 34.79
CA SER A 551 13.40 13.05 36.09
C SER A 551 12.46 12.34 37.07
N SER A 552 11.18 12.07 36.74
CA SER A 552 10.20 11.55 37.72
C SER A 552 9.33 10.37 37.29
N GLU A 553 9.48 9.86 36.07
CA GLU A 553 8.74 8.68 35.59
C GLU A 553 9.46 7.38 35.95
N ARG A 554 8.69 6.33 36.29
CA ARG A 554 9.22 4.99 36.55
C ARG A 554 8.89 4.08 35.38
N VAL A 555 9.92 3.53 34.74
CA VAL A 555 9.77 2.45 33.74
C VAL A 555 10.04 1.11 34.41
N LEU A 556 9.13 0.16 34.22
CA LEU A 556 9.28 -1.24 34.58
C LEU A 556 9.41 -2.08 33.32
N VAL A 557 10.26 -3.11 33.34
CA VAL A 557 10.36 -4.15 32.31
C VAL A 557 10.25 -5.50 33.01
N ASN A 558 9.19 -6.24 32.74
CA ASN A 558 8.84 -7.49 33.43
C ASN A 558 8.91 -7.30 34.97
N ASP A 559 8.11 -6.36 35.48
CA ASP A 559 8.00 -5.92 36.89
C ASP A 559 9.26 -5.30 37.52
N LYS A 560 10.39 -5.23 36.80
CA LYS A 560 11.67 -4.73 37.33
C LYS A 560 11.93 -3.29 36.90
N PRO A 561 12.28 -2.37 37.81
CA PRO A 561 12.56 -0.99 37.46
C PRO A 561 13.84 -0.89 36.62
N VAL A 562 13.78 -0.08 35.55
CA VAL A 562 14.91 0.19 34.65
C VAL A 562 15.10 1.70 34.51
N THR A 563 16.34 2.17 34.66
CA THR A 563 16.70 3.56 34.38
C THR A 563 17.05 3.70 32.90
N LEU A 564 16.21 4.44 32.15
CA LEU A 564 16.44 4.72 30.73
C LEU A 564 17.00 6.14 30.56
N GLN A 565 17.98 6.29 29.67
CA GLN A 565 18.47 7.59 29.24
C GLN A 565 17.66 8.07 28.03
N PRO A 566 17.26 9.35 27.95
CA PRO A 566 16.59 9.89 26.78
C PRO A 566 17.47 9.79 25.52
N SER A 567 17.01 9.06 24.50
CA SER A 567 17.59 9.03 23.17
C SER A 567 16.75 9.90 22.24
N GLN A 568 17.31 11.00 21.73
CA GLN A 568 16.62 11.94 20.82
C GLN A 568 15.28 12.47 21.37
N GLY A 569 15.16 12.61 22.70
CA GLY A 569 13.96 13.11 23.36
C GLY A 569 12.88 12.06 23.67
N ALA A 570 13.14 10.77 23.43
CA ALA A 570 12.26 9.66 23.81
C ALA A 570 12.99 8.66 24.72
N LEU A 571 12.23 7.88 25.51
CA LEU A 571 12.79 6.78 26.30
C LEU A 571 12.96 5.54 25.40
N ALA A 572 14.14 4.93 25.43
CA ALA A 572 14.46 3.79 24.58
C ALA A 572 15.14 2.66 25.35
N LEU A 573 14.87 1.43 24.92
CA LEU A 573 15.58 0.20 25.31
C LEU A 573 16.29 -0.33 24.06
N ASP A 574 17.60 -0.51 24.14
CA ASP A 574 18.43 -0.92 23.01
C ASP A 574 18.78 -2.42 23.08
N ASP A 575 18.82 -3.07 21.91
CA ASP A 575 19.30 -4.44 21.67
C ASP A 575 18.66 -5.54 22.56
N ILE A 576 17.37 -5.39 22.88
CA ILE A 576 16.55 -6.40 23.56
C ILE A 576 16.51 -7.69 22.71
N PRO A 577 16.85 -8.87 23.25
CA PRO A 577 16.81 -10.13 22.51
C PRO A 577 15.37 -10.65 22.32
N ALA A 578 15.21 -11.66 21.47
CA ALA A 578 13.98 -12.44 21.34
C ALA A 578 13.33 -12.82 22.69
N GLY A 579 12.01 -12.75 22.76
CA GLY A 579 11.23 -13.04 23.98
C GLY A 579 9.98 -12.15 24.14
N HIS A 580 9.23 -12.42 25.21
CA HIS A 580 8.06 -11.65 25.62
C HIS A 580 8.44 -10.61 26.68
N TYR A 581 7.99 -9.36 26.50
CA TYR A 581 8.26 -8.26 27.42
C TYR A 581 7.00 -7.47 27.71
N VAL A 582 6.72 -7.23 29.00
CA VAL A 582 5.78 -6.22 29.47
C VAL A 582 6.60 -4.99 29.88
N ILE A 583 6.35 -3.86 29.25
CA ILE A 583 7.04 -2.60 29.52
C ILE A 583 6.01 -1.58 29.99
N GLU A 584 6.09 -1.19 31.26
CA GLU A 584 5.18 -0.21 31.85
C GLU A 584 5.90 1.11 32.07
N ARG A 585 5.29 2.21 31.63
CA ARG A 585 5.71 3.58 31.95
C ARG A 585 4.66 4.20 32.86
N LEU A 586 5.03 4.39 34.11
CA LEU A 586 4.14 4.88 35.16
C LEU A 586 4.35 6.38 35.38
N ALA A 587 3.24 7.11 35.49
CA ALA A 587 3.25 8.52 35.83
C ALA A 587 3.90 8.76 37.21
N PRO A 588 4.47 9.95 37.45
CA PRO A 588 5.02 10.28 38.76
C PRO A 588 3.97 10.14 39.86
N VAL A 589 4.31 9.43 40.93
CA VAL A 589 3.47 9.40 42.14
C VAL A 589 3.45 10.82 42.72
N ARG A 590 2.27 11.44 42.74
CA ARG A 590 2.08 12.69 43.48
C ARG A 590 2.09 12.35 44.97
N ASN A 591 3.18 12.69 45.64
CA ASN A 591 3.29 12.68 47.10
C ASN A 591 2.39 13.75 47.74
#